data_AF-A0AAU1UU80-F1
#
_entry.id   AF-A0AAU1UU80-F1
#
_cell.length_a   1.000
_cell.length_b   1.000
_cell.length_c   1.000
_cell.angle_alpha   90.00
_cell.angle_beta   90.00
_cell.angle_gamma   90.00
#
_symmetry.space_group_name_H-M   'P 1'
#
loop_
_entity.id
_entity.type
_entity.pdbx_description
1 polymer ?
#
loop_
_entity_poly.entity_id
_entity_poly.type
_entity_poly.pdbx_seq_one_letter_code
_entity_poly.pdbx_strand_id
1 'polypeptide(L)' 'MAPIPTPQAEPQDSPDGYVGLEAARAERLAREKGWPTVRSLPPGAIITMEYRVGRLNFEVKDGMVARAWKG' A
#
# COMPACT_ATOMS: atom_id res chain seq x y z
N MET A 1 12.13 -24.00 23.29
CA MET A 1 11.98 -22.61 22.81
C MET A 1 10.94 -22.62 21.70
N ALA A 2 9.90 -21.79 21.76
CA ALA A 2 9.01 -21.60 20.62
C ALA A 2 9.78 -20.83 19.52
N PRO A 3 9.61 -21.18 18.23
CA PRO A 3 10.27 -20.45 17.15
C PRO A 3 9.80 -18.99 17.16
N ILE A 4 10.75 -18.07 17.07
CA ILE A 4 10.45 -16.65 16.89
C ILE A 4 9.79 -16.54 15.50
N PRO A 5 8.56 -16.00 15.38
CA PRO A 5 7.94 -15.83 14.09
C PRO A 5 8.80 -14.89 13.24
N THR A 6 9.25 -15.39 12.10
CA THR A 6 9.98 -14.58 11.12
C THR A 6 9.07 -13.41 10.73
N PRO A 7 9.51 -12.14 10.85
CA PRO A 7 8.75 -11.01 10.36
C PRO A 7 8.41 -11.27 8.90
N GLN A 8 7.12 -11.17 8.54
CA GLN A 8 6.72 -11.30 7.14
C GLN A 8 7.46 -10.22 6.34
N ALA A 9 8.28 -10.66 5.37
CA ALA A 9 9.00 -9.74 4.51
C ALA A 9 7.99 -8.87 3.75
N GLU A 10 8.30 -7.58 3.61
CA GLU A 10 7.50 -6.73 2.74
C GLU A 10 7.50 -7.29 1.31
N PRO A 11 6.37 -7.22 0.58
CA PRO A 11 6.35 -7.55 -0.83
C PRO A 11 7.47 -6.82 -1.58
N GLN A 12 8.22 -7.56 -2.42
CA GLN A 12 9.21 -6.99 -3.35
C GLN A 12 8.51 -6.35 -4.55
N ASP A 13 7.56 -5.48 -4.27
CA ASP A 13 6.74 -4.79 -5.24
C ASP A 13 7.01 -3.28 -5.17
N SER A 14 7.01 -2.63 -6.33
CA SER A 14 7.30 -1.21 -6.48
C SER A 14 5.99 -0.41 -6.48
N PRO A 15 5.77 0.49 -5.50
CA PRO A 15 4.56 1.31 -5.43
C PRO A 15 4.29 2.15 -6.67
N ASP A 16 5.34 2.60 -7.38
CA ASP A 16 5.18 3.45 -8.58
C ASP A 16 4.36 2.79 -9.69
N GLY A 17 4.29 1.45 -9.72
CA GLY A 17 3.50 0.70 -10.70
C GLY A 17 1.98 0.86 -10.56
N TYR A 18 1.49 1.44 -9.46
CA TYR A 18 0.06 1.69 -9.27
C TYR A 18 -0.39 3.08 -9.71
N VAL A 19 0.54 4.02 -9.92
CA VAL A 19 0.20 5.41 -10.29
C VAL A 19 -0.51 5.43 -11.65
N GLY A 20 -1.61 6.17 -11.73
CA GLY A 20 -2.47 6.26 -12.91
C GLY A 20 -3.49 5.13 -13.06
N LEU A 21 -3.48 4.11 -12.18
CA LEU A 21 -4.55 3.12 -12.13
C LEU A 21 -5.78 3.68 -11.40
N GLU A 22 -6.95 3.17 -11.76
CA GLU A 22 -8.16 3.35 -10.97
C GLU A 22 -7.98 2.70 -9.58
N ALA A 23 -8.43 3.39 -8.53
CA ALA A 23 -8.14 3.01 -7.15
C ALA A 23 -8.59 1.59 -6.80
N ALA A 24 -9.81 1.19 -7.17
CA ALA A 24 -10.30 -0.16 -6.88
C ALA A 24 -9.51 -1.24 -7.65
N ARG A 25 -9.08 -0.96 -8.89
CA ARG A 25 -8.17 -1.84 -9.64
C ARG A 25 -6.80 -1.95 -8.96
N ALA A 26 -6.24 -0.82 -8.53
CA ALA A 26 -4.95 -0.77 -7.85
C ALA A 26 -4.97 -1.57 -6.54
N GLU A 27 -6.04 -1.42 -5.74
CA GLU A 27 -6.21 -2.15 -4.50
C GLU A 27 -6.25 -3.67 -4.72
N ARG A 28 -7.02 -4.15 -5.71
CA ARG A 28 -7.08 -5.58 -6.05
C ARG A 28 -5.71 -6.11 -6.47
N LEU A 29 -5.04 -5.40 -7.39
CA LEU A 29 -3.72 -5.78 -7.87
C LEU A 29 -2.70 -5.83 -6.73
N ALA A 30 -2.77 -4.88 -5.79
CA ALA A 30 -1.90 -4.87 -4.62
C ALA A 30 -2.14 -6.08 -3.72
N ARG A 31 -3.41 -6.47 -3.47
CA ARG A 31 -3.71 -7.70 -2.71
C ARG A 31 -3.16 -8.94 -3.40
N GLU A 32 -3.30 -9.05 -4.72
CA GLU A 32 -2.75 -10.16 -5.52
C GLU A 32 -1.22 -10.22 -5.46
N LYS A 33 -0.56 -9.05 -5.39
CA LYS A 33 0.89 -8.92 -5.20
C LYS A 33 1.35 -9.12 -3.76
N GLY A 34 0.44 -9.49 -2.86
CA GLY A 34 0.76 -9.88 -1.50
C GLY A 34 0.77 -8.72 -0.50
N TRP A 35 0.24 -7.54 -0.84
CA TRP A 35 0.01 -6.47 0.14
C TRP A 35 -1.18 -6.84 1.04
N PRO A 36 -0.98 -7.17 2.33
CA PRO A 36 -2.09 -7.55 3.20
C PRO A 36 -3.01 -6.36 3.52
N THR A 37 -2.44 -5.15 3.60
CA THR A 37 -3.18 -3.93 3.92
C THR A 37 -2.93 -2.87 2.85
N VAL A 38 -4.01 -2.31 2.32
CA VAL A 38 -3.96 -1.18 1.37
C VAL A 38 -4.88 -0.10 1.91
N ARG A 39 -4.38 1.14 1.96
CA ARG A 39 -5.12 2.30 2.45
C ARG A 39 -5.15 3.39 1.38
N SER A 40 -6.36 3.77 0.99
CA SER A 40 -6.59 4.90 0.07
C SER A 40 -6.85 6.18 0.86
N LEU A 41 -6.20 7.27 0.47
CA LEU A 41 -6.23 8.57 1.12
C LEU A 41 -6.56 9.66 0.09
N PRO A 42 -7.34 10.69 0.45
CA PRO A 42 -7.52 11.85 -0.42
C PRO A 42 -6.22 12.67 -0.52
N PRO A 43 -6.08 13.51 -1.55
CA PRO A 43 -4.90 14.36 -1.72
C PRO A 43 -4.72 15.30 -0.53
N GLY A 44 -3.51 15.38 0.00
CA GLY A 44 -3.17 16.26 1.13
C GLY A 44 -3.66 15.77 2.50
N ALA A 45 -4.12 14.52 2.62
CA ALA A 45 -4.48 13.93 3.91
C ALA A 45 -3.28 13.96 4.89
N ILE A 46 -3.47 14.62 6.03
CA ILE A 46 -2.48 14.60 7.12
C ILE A 46 -2.70 13.31 7.91
N ILE A 47 -1.73 12.40 7.81
CA ILE A 47 -1.72 11.13 8.54
C ILE A 47 -0.53 11.08 9.49
N THR A 48 -0.68 10.36 10.60
CA THR A 48 0.46 10.00 11.42
C THR A 48 1.36 9.04 10.65
N MET A 49 2.67 9.27 10.69
CA MET A 49 3.69 8.47 9.99
C MET A 49 3.99 7.15 10.70
N GLU A 50 3.00 6.53 11.35
CA GLU A 50 3.20 5.23 12.00
C GLU A 50 3.51 4.19 10.93
N TYR A 51 4.75 3.71 10.85
CA TYR A 51 5.13 2.70 9.88
C TYR A 51 4.52 1.33 10.23
N ARG A 52 3.83 0.70 9.28
CA ARG A 52 3.34 -0.69 9.39
C ARG A 52 3.87 -1.53 8.22
N VAL A 53 4.63 -2.57 8.56
CA VAL A 53 5.10 -3.58 7.60
C VAL A 53 3.91 -4.18 6.85
N GLY A 54 4.03 -4.27 5.52
CA GLY A 54 2.99 -4.84 4.66
C GLY A 54 1.81 -3.90 4.39
N ARG A 55 1.92 -2.60 4.74
CA ARG A 55 0.92 -1.62 4.33
C ARG A 55 1.41 -0.79 3.14
N LEU A 56 0.52 -0.69 2.16
CA LEU A 56 0.64 0.18 1.00
C LEU A 56 -0.38 1.32 1.14
N ASN A 57 0.06 2.54 0.86
CA ASN A 57 -0.79 3.71 0.85
C ASN A 57 -0.95 4.23 -0.58
N PHE A 58 -2.17 4.63 -0.93
CA PHE A 58 -2.47 5.34 -2.15
C PHE A 58 -2.98 6.74 -1.82
N GLU A 59 -2.45 7.74 -2.48
CA GLU A 59 -3.14 9.03 -2.64
C GLU A 59 -4.01 8.91 -3.88
N VAL A 60 -5.32 9.06 -3.71
CA VAL A 60 -6.31 8.91 -4.78
C VAL A 60 -6.88 10.27 -5.10
N LYS A 61 -6.75 10.69 -6.36
CA LYS A 61 -7.31 11.91 -6.92
C LYS A 61 -8.22 11.54 -8.07
N ASP A 62 -9.47 12.03 -8.06
CA ASP A 62 -10.44 11.78 -9.13
C ASP A 62 -10.65 10.28 -9.43
N GLY A 63 -10.58 9.44 -8.38
CA GLY A 63 -10.71 7.98 -8.50
C GLY A 63 -9.46 7.27 -9.03
N MET A 64 -8.38 7.99 -9.34
CA MET A 64 -7.11 7.45 -9.81
C MET A 64 -6.01 7.61 -8.77
N VAL A 65 -5.08 6.66 -8.73
CA VAL A 65 -3.90 6.74 -7.87
C VAL A 65 -2.97 7.82 -8.40
N ALA A 66 -2.82 8.91 -7.66
CA ALA A 66 -1.88 9.99 -7.95
C ALA A 66 -0.48 9.67 -7.40
N ARG A 67 -0.41 8.99 -6.25
CA ARG A 67 0.85 8.58 -5.58
C ARG A 67 0.64 7.26 -4.85
N ALA A 68 1.70 6.48 -4.72
CA ALA A 68 1.70 5.24 -3.95
C ALA A 68 3.00 5.12 -3.14
N TRP A 69 2.91 4.66 -1.89
CA TRP A 69 4.09 4.48 -1.04
C TRP A 69 3.88 3.42 0.03
N LYS A 70 4.98 2.73 0.38
CA LYS A 70 5.01 1.84 1.54
C LYS A 70 4.94 2.68 2.81
N GLY A 71 4.23 2.21 3.80
CA GLY A 71 4.13 2.92 5.07
C GLY A 71 3.27 2.20 6.04
#